data_AF-A0A089K6T8-F1
#
_entry.id   AF-A0A089K6T8-F1
#
_cell.length_a   1.000
_cell.length_b   1.000
_cell.length_c   1.000
_cell.angle_alpha   90.00
_cell.angle_beta   90.00
_cell.angle_gamma   90.00
#
_symmetry.space_group_name_H-M   'P 1'
#
loop_
_entity.id
_entity.type
_entity.pdbx_description
1 polymer ?
#
loop_
_entity_poly.entity_id
_entity_poly.type
_entity_poly.pdbx_seq_one_letter_code
_entity_poly.pdbx_strand_id
1 'polypeptide(L)'
;MNKIKDYDLPSVRLSAGMYALSKLSAAGLTFMLVSLVLLGLPHTNGIPEGWPVSVPYAIYAYALPAALIADALLSMFRSSKLGPSLILYAAAGFGAGLWLAAEQGGDTQTCGLYGIGVLLVFRLAQLAGERYPLLLPVFALFAPLLCLILQ
;
A
#
# COMPACT_ATOMS: atom_id res chain seq x y z
N MET A 1 25.87 -27.03 -32.82
CA MET A 1 26.06 -26.87 -31.36
C MET A 1 25.20 -25.72 -30.89
N ASN A 2 24.09 -26.03 -30.19
CA ASN A 2 23.14 -25.04 -29.67
C ASN A 2 23.78 -24.24 -28.53
N LYS A 3 23.78 -22.91 -28.64
CA LYS A 3 24.08 -22.01 -27.52
C LYS A 3 22.90 -22.06 -26.55
N ILE A 4 23.04 -22.83 -25.48
CA ILE A 4 22.14 -22.76 -24.34
C ILE A 4 22.40 -21.39 -23.68
N LYS A 5 21.44 -20.48 -23.81
CA LYS A 5 21.42 -19.23 -23.03
C LYS A 5 21.21 -19.63 -21.57
N ASP A 6 22.26 -19.55 -20.78
CA ASP A 6 22.17 -19.46 -19.32
C ASP A 6 21.37 -18.20 -18.98
N TYR A 7 20.06 -18.34 -18.86
CA TYR A 7 19.23 -17.34 -18.23
C TYR A 7 19.44 -17.47 -16.72
N ASP A 8 19.91 -16.39 -16.09
CA ASP A 8 20.01 -16.17 -14.65
C ASP A 8 18.67 -16.42 -13.93
N LEU A 9 18.32 -17.69 -13.71
CA LEU A 9 17.15 -18.15 -12.97
C LEU A 9 17.12 -17.73 -11.48
N PRO A 10 18.25 -17.54 -10.75
CA PRO A 10 18.17 -17.07 -9.36
C PRO A 10 17.81 -15.58 -9.26
N SER A 11 18.03 -14.79 -10.32
CA SER A 11 17.79 -13.34 -10.31
C SER A 11 16.30 -12.98 -10.27
N VAL A 12 15.45 -13.73 -10.98
CA VAL A 12 14.03 -13.40 -11.14
C VAL A 12 13.25 -13.66 -9.85
N ARG A 13 13.51 -14.79 -9.17
CA ARG A 13 12.85 -15.12 -7.89
C ARG A 13 13.28 -14.17 -6.78
N LEU A 14 14.55 -13.80 -6.73
CA LEU A 14 15.08 -12.84 -5.77
C LEU A 14 14.48 -11.44 -6.01
N SER A 15 14.41 -11.01 -7.28
CA SER A 15 13.81 -9.73 -7.67
C SER A 15 12.31 -9.66 -7.34
N ALA A 16 11.56 -10.72 -7.66
CA ALA A 16 10.14 -10.82 -7.32
C ALA A 16 9.90 -10.85 -5.80
N GLY A 17 10.76 -11.55 -5.05
CA GLY A 17 10.72 -11.57 -3.58
C GLY A 17 11.00 -10.20 -2.97
N MET A 18 12.01 -9.48 -3.47
CA MET A 18 12.31 -8.12 -3.04
C MET A 18 11.19 -7.13 -3.38
N TYR A 19 10.53 -7.29 -4.53
CA TYR A 19 9.35 -6.50 -4.89
C TYR A 19 8.18 -6.76 -3.93
N ALA A 20 7.87 -8.03 -3.66
CA ALA A 20 6.81 -8.40 -2.71
C ALA A 20 7.12 -7.87 -1.29
N LEU A 21 8.36 -8.02 -0.84
CA LEU A 21 8.81 -7.51 0.47
C LEU A 21 8.71 -5.98 0.53
N SER A 22 9.07 -5.28 -0.55
CA SER A 22 8.94 -3.83 -0.66
C SER A 22 7.47 -3.39 -0.53
N LYS A 23 6.56 -4.04 -1.25
CA LYS A 23 5.13 -3.77 -1.16
C LYS A 23 4.55 -4.05 0.22
N LEU A 24 4.97 -5.14 0.84
CA LEU A 24 4.52 -5.52 2.17
C LEU A 24 5.07 -4.56 3.25
N SER A 25 6.30 -4.08 3.08
CA SER A 25 6.88 -3.04 3.93
C SER A 25 6.17 -1.70 3.79
N ALA A 26 5.80 -1.31 2.56
CA ALA A 26 5.04 -0.10 2.31
C ALA A 26 3.62 -0.19 2.90
N ALA A 27 3.01 -1.38 2.85
CA ALA A 27 1.75 -1.67 3.52
C ALA A 27 1.87 -1.59 5.06
N GLY A 28 2.95 -2.13 5.64
CA GLY A 28 3.19 -2.04 7.09
C GLY A 28 3.48 -0.61 7.56
N LEU A 29 4.25 0.17 6.79
CA LEU A 29 4.55 1.57 7.11
C LEU A 29 3.32 2.47 6.94
N THR A 30 2.51 2.25 5.90
CA THR A 30 1.21 2.95 5.77
C THR A 30 0.29 2.63 6.92
N PHE A 31 0.20 1.37 7.32
CA PHE A 31 -0.58 0.98 8.49
C PHE A 31 -0.11 1.70 9.74
N MET A 32 1.19 1.73 10.00
CA MET A 32 1.74 2.48 11.13
C MET A 32 1.41 3.98 11.06
N LEU A 33 1.61 4.62 9.91
CA LEU A 33 1.35 6.06 9.75
C LEU A 33 -0.14 6.39 9.90
N VAL A 34 -1.01 5.61 9.26
CA VAL A 34 -2.46 5.82 9.33
C VAL A 34 -2.97 5.57 10.75
N SER A 35 -2.51 4.51 11.42
CA SER A 35 -2.81 4.25 12.82
C SER A 35 -2.30 5.36 13.75
N LEU A 36 -1.11 5.92 13.49
CA LEU A 36 -0.57 7.06 14.26
C LEU A 36 -1.44 8.32 14.11
N VAL A 37 -1.90 8.61 12.89
CA VAL A 37 -2.80 9.74 12.61
C VAL A 37 -4.16 9.53 13.29
N LEU A 38 -4.68 8.30 13.25
CA LEU A 38 -5.97 7.94 13.82
C LEU A 38 -5.93 7.75 15.35
N LEU A 39 -4.74 7.65 15.96
CA LEU A 39 -4.57 7.51 17.42
C LEU A 39 -5.22 8.65 18.22
N GLY A 40 -5.34 9.84 17.61
CA GLY A 40 -5.99 11.00 18.21
C GLY A 40 -7.52 10.98 18.17
N LEU A 41 -8.13 9.99 17.50
CA LEU A 41 -9.59 9.83 17.39
C LEU A 41 -10.09 8.74 18.36
N PRO A 42 -11.31 8.89 18.89
CA PRO A 42 -11.93 7.84 19.69
C PRO A 42 -12.18 6.59 18.80
N HIS A 43 -11.90 5.42 19.37
CA HIS A 43 -12.06 4.14 18.68
C HIS A 43 -13.26 3.40 19.26
N THR A 44 -14.14 2.89 18.39
CA THR A 44 -15.23 2.01 18.78
C THR A 44 -15.02 0.65 18.10
N ASN A 45 -14.84 -0.42 18.89
CA ASN A 45 -14.59 -1.79 18.37
C ASN A 45 -13.40 -1.89 17.37
N GLY A 46 -12.32 -1.15 17.61
CA GLY A 46 -11.14 -1.17 16.72
C GLY A 46 -11.34 -0.40 15.40
N ILE A 47 -12.45 0.31 15.25
CA ILE A 47 -12.73 1.22 14.13
C ILE A 47 -12.67 2.66 14.66
N PRO A 48 -11.79 3.52 14.14
CA PRO A 48 -11.77 4.93 14.50
C PRO A 48 -13.05 5.64 14.06
N GLU A 49 -13.54 6.58 14.88
CA GLU A 49 -14.73 7.36 14.56
C GLU A 49 -14.57 8.13 13.24
N GLY A 50 -15.56 8.02 12.35
CA GLY A 50 -15.50 8.61 11.00
C GLY A 50 -14.68 7.82 9.97
N TRP A 51 -14.18 6.64 10.35
CA TRP A 51 -13.47 5.73 9.45
C TRP A 51 -14.37 4.53 9.06
N PRO A 52 -14.37 4.11 7.78
CA PRO A 52 -15.33 3.12 7.28
C PRO A 52 -15.14 1.67 7.81
N VAL A 53 -13.91 1.24 8.12
CA VAL A 53 -13.58 -0.15 8.51
C VAL A 53 -12.39 -0.23 9.47
N SER A 54 -11.95 -1.40 9.92
CA SER A 54 -10.68 -1.48 10.63
C SER A 54 -9.52 -1.05 9.74
N VAL A 55 -8.58 -0.26 10.28
CA VAL A 55 -7.39 0.23 9.58
C VAL A 55 -6.59 -0.87 8.86
N PRO A 56 -6.31 -2.05 9.47
CA PRO A 56 -5.58 -3.10 8.75
C PRO A 56 -6.38 -3.64 7.57
N TYR A 57 -7.71 -3.71 7.69
CA TYR A 57 -8.57 -4.19 6.60
C TYR A 57 -8.58 -3.22 5.42
N ALA A 58 -8.69 -1.91 5.67
CA ALA A 58 -8.59 -0.89 4.62
C ALA A 58 -7.26 -0.99 3.83
N ILE A 59 -6.16 -1.24 4.53
CA ILE A 59 -4.82 -1.18 3.93
C ILE A 59 -4.47 -2.48 3.21
N TYR A 60 -4.67 -3.63 3.84
CA TYR A 60 -4.27 -4.90 3.25
C TYR A 60 -5.29 -5.42 2.23
N ALA A 61 -6.59 -5.18 2.44
CA ALA A 61 -7.63 -5.69 1.52
C ALA A 61 -7.89 -4.76 0.33
N TYR A 62 -7.76 -3.43 0.49
CA TYR A 62 -8.08 -2.48 -0.58
C TYR A 62 -6.86 -1.71 -1.08
N ALA A 63 -6.06 -1.11 -0.19
CA ALA A 63 -4.93 -0.28 -0.61
C ALA A 63 -3.82 -1.09 -1.29
N LEU A 64 -3.46 -2.26 -0.75
CA LEU A 64 -2.41 -3.11 -1.33
C LEU A 64 -2.75 -3.57 -2.76
N PRO A 65 -3.91 -4.18 -3.05
CA PRO A 65 -4.28 -4.53 -4.43
C PRO A 65 -4.43 -3.31 -5.34
N ALA A 66 -4.95 -2.19 -4.86
CA ALA A 66 -5.02 -0.96 -5.65
C ALA A 66 -3.63 -0.41 -6.01
N ALA A 67 -2.66 -0.50 -5.10
CA ALA A 67 -1.27 -0.13 -5.36
C ALA A 67 -0.60 -1.07 -6.37
N LEU A 68 -0.95 -2.35 -6.38
CA LEU A 68 -0.47 -3.31 -7.39
C LEU A 68 -1.03 -2.97 -8.78
N ILE A 69 -2.33 -2.65 -8.86
CA ILE A 69 -2.98 -2.22 -10.11
C ILE A 69 -2.35 -0.92 -10.62
N ALA A 70 -2.10 0.04 -9.73
CA ALA A 70 -1.47 1.31 -10.08
C ALA A 70 -0.05 1.11 -10.63
N ASP A 71 0.76 0.24 -10.02
CA ASP A 71 2.10 -0.08 -10.52
C ASP A 71 2.06 -0.86 -11.84
N ALA A 72 1.13 -1.79 -12.02
CA ALA A 72 0.93 -2.49 -13.28
C ALA A 72 0.59 -1.50 -14.40
N LEU A 73 -0.35 -0.58 -14.16
CA LEU A 73 -0.67 0.49 -15.11
C LEU A 73 0.56 1.38 -15.39
N LEU A 74 1.29 1.82 -14.36
CA LEU A 74 2.49 2.65 -14.56
C LEU A 74 3.55 1.94 -15.40
N SER A 75 3.75 0.64 -15.19
CA SER A 75 4.66 -0.18 -15.99
C SER A 75 4.22 -0.24 -17.45
N MET A 76 2.91 -0.34 -17.70
CA MET A 76 2.33 -0.40 -19.05
C MET A 76 2.47 0.94 -19.78
N PHE A 77 2.30 2.06 -19.07
CA PHE A 77 2.52 3.41 -19.61
C PHE A 77 4.00 3.79 -19.69
N ARG A 78 4.92 2.93 -19.23
CA ARG A 78 6.39 3.13 -19.23
C ARG A 78 6.82 4.48 -18.64
N SER A 79 6.00 5.03 -17.75
CA SER A 79 6.13 6.40 -17.26
C SER A 79 6.77 6.38 -15.88
N SER A 80 8.06 6.70 -15.83
CA SER A 80 8.85 6.72 -14.57
C SER A 80 8.81 8.09 -13.88
N LYS A 81 8.09 9.07 -14.44
CA LYS A 81 8.02 10.42 -13.87
C LYS A 81 7.13 10.44 -12.62
N LEU A 82 7.59 11.13 -11.57
CA LEU A 82 6.91 11.25 -10.28
C LEU A 82 5.48 11.84 -10.38
N GLY A 83 5.28 12.81 -11.27
CA GLY A 83 3.98 13.46 -11.51
C GLY A 83 2.87 12.51 -11.95
N PRO A 84 2.98 11.83 -13.11
CA PRO A 84 1.97 10.89 -13.57
C PRO A 84 1.80 9.69 -12.62
N SER A 85 2.86 9.29 -11.92
CA SER A 85 2.80 8.31 -10.83
C SER A 85 1.84 8.72 -9.72
N LEU A 86 1.92 9.97 -9.25
CA LEU A 86 1.03 10.46 -8.19
C LEU A 86 -0.43 10.50 -8.65
N ILE A 87 -0.69 10.97 -9.87
CA ILE A 87 -2.06 11.07 -10.40
C ILE A 87 -2.69 9.67 -10.51
N LEU A 88 -1.93 8.69 -10.97
CA LEU A 88 -2.42 7.32 -11.11
C LEU A 88 -2.68 6.65 -9.75
N TYR A 89 -1.83 6.90 -8.77
CA TYR A 89 -2.07 6.45 -7.39
C TYR A 89 -3.27 7.15 -6.76
N ALA A 90 -3.49 8.44 -7.02
CA ALA A 90 -4.68 9.13 -6.56
C ALA A 90 -5.95 8.55 -7.20
N ALA A 91 -5.94 8.30 -8.52
CA ALA A 91 -7.07 7.68 -9.21
C ALA A 91 -7.36 6.27 -8.70
N ALA A 92 -6.31 5.44 -8.52
CA ALA A 92 -6.44 4.11 -7.93
C ALA A 92 -6.94 4.17 -6.47
N GLY A 93 -6.53 5.20 -5.73
CA GLY A 93 -6.93 5.40 -4.33
C GLY A 93 -8.39 5.78 -4.22
N PHE A 94 -8.85 6.67 -5.10
CA PHE A 94 -10.26 7.00 -5.22
C PHE A 94 -11.09 5.76 -5.58
N GLY A 95 -10.62 4.95 -6.53
CA GLY A 95 -11.25 3.69 -6.90
C GLY A 95 -11.33 2.69 -5.73
N ALA A 96 -10.26 2.54 -4.96
CA ALA A 96 -10.24 1.70 -3.77
C ALA A 96 -11.24 2.19 -2.70
N GLY A 97 -11.33 3.52 -2.51
CA GLY A 97 -12.30 4.14 -1.63
C GLY A 97 -13.75 3.94 -2.07
N LEU A 98 -14.03 4.01 -3.38
CA LEU A 98 -15.34 3.71 -3.93
C LEU A 98 -15.70 2.23 -3.78
N TRP A 99 -14.74 1.32 -3.98
CA TRP A 99 -14.95 -0.11 -3.76
C TRP A 99 -15.29 -0.38 -2.29
N LEU A 100 -14.55 0.22 -1.37
CA LEU A 100 -14.84 0.14 0.06
C LEU A 100 -16.23 0.67 0.41
N ALA A 101 -16.62 1.82 -0.14
CA ALA A 101 -17.96 2.39 0.06
C ALA A 101 -19.07 1.47 -0.46
N ALA A 102 -18.85 0.83 -1.61
CA ALA A 102 -19.82 -0.08 -2.21
C ALA A 102 -20.03 -1.36 -1.37
N GLU A 103 -18.99 -1.87 -0.70
CA GLU A 103 -19.10 -3.07 0.13
C GLU A 103 -19.58 -2.80 1.56
N GLN A 104 -19.17 -1.68 2.15
CA GLN A 104 -19.42 -1.36 3.56
C GLN A 104 -20.58 -0.37 3.76
N GLY A 105 -21.19 0.12 2.67
CA GLY A 105 -22.32 1.05 2.71
C GLY A 105 -21.96 2.45 3.21
N GLY A 106 -20.68 2.85 3.12
CA GLY A 106 -20.20 4.15 3.54
C GLY A 106 -20.46 5.26 2.53
N ASP A 107 -20.30 6.52 2.95
CA ASP A 107 -20.37 7.65 2.03
C ASP A 107 -19.24 7.60 0.99
N THR A 108 -19.63 7.68 -0.29
CA THR A 108 -18.73 7.52 -1.43
C THR A 108 -17.69 8.63 -1.53
N GLN A 109 -18.04 9.85 -1.14
CA GLN A 109 -17.13 10.99 -1.22
C GLN A 109 -16.03 10.91 -0.14
N THR A 110 -16.42 10.65 1.10
CA THR A 110 -15.47 10.50 2.22
C THR A 110 -14.59 9.27 2.05
N CYS A 111 -15.15 8.12 1.66
CA CYS A 111 -14.35 6.92 1.40
C CYS A 111 -13.38 7.11 0.22
N GLY A 112 -13.81 7.79 -0.84
CA GLY A 112 -12.95 8.15 -1.97
C GLY A 112 -11.77 9.02 -1.56
N LEU A 113 -12.01 10.05 -0.73
CA LEU A 113 -10.95 10.92 -0.19
C LEU A 113 -9.97 10.15 0.72
N TYR A 114 -10.48 9.30 1.60
CA TYR A 114 -9.63 8.44 2.44
C TYR A 114 -8.79 7.48 1.59
N GLY A 115 -9.37 6.88 0.55
CA GLY A 115 -8.65 6.00 -0.37
C GLY A 115 -7.51 6.72 -1.11
N ILE A 116 -7.73 7.95 -1.57
CA ILE A 116 -6.66 8.80 -2.14
C ILE A 116 -5.55 9.02 -1.12
N GLY A 117 -5.90 9.46 0.09
CA GLY A 117 -4.94 9.74 1.16
C GLY A 117 -4.08 8.51 1.48
N VAL A 118 -4.73 7.35 1.70
CA VAL A 118 -4.04 6.10 2.04
C VAL A 118 -3.09 5.67 0.93
N LEU A 119 -3.50 5.73 -0.35
CA LEU A 119 -2.60 5.35 -1.44
C LEU A 119 -1.47 6.35 -1.69
N LEU A 120 -1.67 7.64 -1.43
CA LEU A 120 -0.57 8.60 -1.49
C LEU A 120 0.45 8.34 -0.38
N VAL A 121 0.00 8.05 0.84
CA VAL A 121 0.88 7.62 1.94
C VAL A 121 1.57 6.30 1.57
N PHE A 122 0.88 5.37 0.89
CA PHE A 122 1.47 4.14 0.36
C PHE A 122 2.59 4.40 -0.62
N ARG A 123 2.38 5.34 -1.55
CA ARG A 123 3.41 5.71 -2.51
C ARG A 123 4.62 6.34 -1.83
N LEU A 124 4.40 7.22 -0.85
CA LEU A 124 5.47 7.83 -0.07
C LEU A 124 6.24 6.80 0.76
N ALA A 125 5.53 5.85 1.39
CA ALA A 125 6.12 4.73 2.11
C ALA A 125 7.00 3.86 1.19
N GLN A 126 6.53 3.59 -0.03
CA GLN A 126 7.28 2.86 -1.04
C GLN A 126 8.56 3.60 -1.45
N LEU A 127 8.47 4.91 -1.72
CA LEU A 127 9.62 5.78 -2.01
C LEU A 127 10.63 5.83 -0.86
N ALA A 128 10.16 5.86 0.39
CA ALA A 128 11.01 5.82 1.57
C ALA A 128 11.70 4.46 1.73
N GLY A 129 10.98 3.36 1.47
CA GLY A 129 11.52 2.01 1.51
C GLY A 129 12.57 1.74 0.43
N GLU A 130 12.37 2.25 -0.79
CA GLU A 130 13.39 2.21 -1.86
C GLU A 130 14.67 2.94 -1.47
N ARG A 131 14.57 4.04 -0.70
CA ARG A 131 15.73 4.80 -0.23
C ARG A 131 16.47 4.11 0.92
N TYR A 132 15.79 3.26 1.70
CA TYR A 132 16.34 2.58 2.88
C TYR A 132 16.02 1.07 2.88
N PRO A 133 16.65 0.28 1.98
CA PRO A 133 16.31 -1.13 1.77
C PRO A 133 16.54 -2.03 3.00
N LEU A 134 17.43 -1.65 3.93
CA LEU A 134 17.65 -2.41 5.16
C LEU A 134 16.46 -2.37 6.13
N LEU A 135 15.59 -1.34 6.03
CA LEU A 135 14.44 -1.20 6.92
C LEU A 135 13.19 -1.93 6.39
N LEU A 136 13.23 -2.42 5.15
CA LEU A 136 12.14 -3.16 4.51
C LEU A 136 11.58 -4.31 5.37
N PRO A 137 12.40 -5.26 5.88
CA PRO A 137 11.87 -6.35 6.70
C PRO A 137 11.31 -5.89 8.06
N VAL A 138 11.85 -4.80 8.62
CA VAL A 138 11.36 -4.24 9.89
C VAL A 138 9.97 -3.66 9.72
N PHE A 139 9.74 -2.86 8.68
CA PHE A 139 8.42 -2.29 8.42
C PHE A 139 7.43 -3.33 7.88
N ALA A 140 7.89 -4.35 7.15
CA ALA A 140 7.03 -5.41 6.65
C ALA A 140 6.48 -6.31 7.77
N LEU A 141 7.30 -6.63 8.78
CA LEU A 141 6.94 -7.60 9.81
C LEU A 141 6.66 -6.98 11.18
N PHE A 142 7.53 -6.09 11.66
CA PHE A 142 7.49 -5.63 13.05
C PHE A 142 6.51 -4.47 13.24
N ALA A 143 6.42 -3.55 12.29
CA ALA A 143 5.48 -2.41 12.38
C ALA A 143 4.00 -2.85 12.49
N PRO A 144 3.49 -3.77 11.63
CA PRO A 144 2.11 -4.24 11.77
C PRO A 144 1.88 -5.05 13.04
N LEU A 145 2.84 -5.88 13.46
CA LEU A 145 2.74 -6.62 14.72
C LEU A 145 2.69 -5.67 15.94
N LEU A 146 3.55 -4.65 15.98
CA LEU A 146 3.56 -3.67 17.06
C LEU A 146 2.24 -2.91 17.15
N CYS A 147 1.70 -2.44 16.02
CA CYS A 147 0.40 -1.75 16.01
C CYS A 147 -0.76 -2.67 16.43
N LEU A 148 -0.75 -3.95 16.04
CA LEU A 148 -1.77 -4.92 16.48
C LEU A 148 -1.69 -5.24 17.97
N ILE A 149 -0.51 -5.13 18.60
CA ILE A 149 -0.35 -5.34 20.06
C ILE A 149 -0.76 -4.08 20.84
N LEU A 150 -0.66 -2.89 20.24
CA LEU A 150 -0.92 -1.59 20.87
C LEU A 150 -2.37 -1.11 20.74
N GLN A 151 -3.18 -1.70 19.86
CA GLN A 151 -4.62 -1.44 19.71
C GLN A 151 -5.45 -2.38 20.59
#